data_AF-A0A3D5KP42-F1
#
_entry.id   AF-A0A3D5KP42-F1
#
_cell.length_a   1.000
_cell.length_b   1.000
_cell.length_c   1.000
_cell.angle_alpha   90.00
_cell.angle_beta   90.00
_cell.angle_gamma   90.00
#
_symmetry.space_group_name_H-M   'P 1'
#
loop_
_entity.id
_entity.type
_entity.pdbx_description
1 polymer ?
#
loop_
_entity_poly.entity_id
_entity_poly.type
_entity_poly.pdbx_seq_one_letter_code
_entity_poly.pdbx_strand_id
1 'polypeptide(L)'
;MKRQFILLLCICAFLNLTHCSREKDSTWALIPFTKIDSVNPILTPGDQQFECPILKQKVKWEEKDVFNPAAVVKNDTVFLLYRAEDTIG
;
A
#
# COMPACT_ATOMS: atom_id res chain seq x y z
N MET A 1 -0.93 -23.08 57.45
CA MET A 1 -0.81 -23.57 56.05
C MET A 1 -1.55 -22.70 55.02
N LYS A 2 -2.77 -22.21 55.28
CA LYS A 2 -3.56 -21.42 54.31
C LYS A 2 -2.96 -20.05 53.92
N ARG A 3 -2.32 -19.34 54.87
CA ARG A 3 -1.63 -18.04 54.61
C ARG A 3 -0.38 -18.16 53.72
N GLN A 4 0.35 -19.28 53.81
CA GLN A 4 1.52 -19.56 52.97
C GLN A 4 1.09 -19.83 51.51
N PHE A 5 -0.05 -20.50 51.31
CA PHE A 5 -0.64 -20.73 49.98
C PHE A 5 -1.13 -19.44 49.31
N ILE A 6 -1.72 -18.52 50.08
CA ILE A 6 -2.18 -17.20 49.56
C ILE A 6 -0.98 -16.36 49.12
N LEU A 7 0.11 -16.35 49.91
CA LEU A 7 1.33 -15.62 49.56
C LEU A 7 1.99 -16.17 48.29
N LEU A 8 2.02 -17.50 48.13
CA LEU A 8 2.57 -18.17 46.95
C LEU A 8 1.74 -17.89 45.69
N LEU A 9 0.40 -17.87 45.81
CA LEU A 9 -0.50 -17.51 44.69
C LEU A 9 -0.31 -16.07 44.23
N CYS A 10 -0.11 -15.13 45.17
CA CYS A 10 0.17 -13.73 44.84
C CYS A 10 1.49 -13.58 44.10
N ILE A 11 2.56 -14.26 44.51
CA ILE A 11 3.87 -14.20 43.85
C ILE A 11 3.81 -14.75 42.42
N CYS A 12 3.09 -15.86 42.19
CA CYS A 12 2.88 -16.38 40.84
C CYS A 12 2.06 -15.43 39.95
N ALA A 13 1.09 -14.69 40.52
CA ALA A 13 0.34 -13.68 39.77
C ALA A 13 1.20 -12.46 39.38
N PHE A 14 2.12 -12.03 40.24
CA PHE A 14 3.06 -10.93 39.93
C PHE A 14 4.12 -11.32 38.88
N LEU A 15 4.55 -12.59 38.82
CA LEU A 15 5.53 -13.08 37.84
C LEU A 15 4.96 -13.16 36.40
N ASN A 16 3.63 -13.17 36.24
CA ASN A 16 2.99 -13.19 34.91
C ASN A 16 2.78 -11.78 34.32
N LEU A 17 3.07 -10.69 35.06
CA LEU A 17 2.93 -9.32 34.55
C LEU A 17 4.12 -8.83 33.72
N THR A 18 5.25 -9.54 33.71
CA THR A 18 6.35 -9.23 32.78
C THR A 18 6.11 -9.93 31.45
N HIS A 19 5.08 -9.48 30.73
CA HIS A 19 4.95 -9.80 29.32
C HIS A 19 6.11 -9.08 28.61
N CYS A 20 7.11 -9.82 28.15
CA CYS A 20 8.12 -9.28 27.25
C CYS A 20 7.44 -9.05 25.89
N SER A 21 6.72 -7.94 25.75
CA SER A 21 6.29 -7.45 24.45
C SER A 21 7.55 -7.05 23.71
N ARG A 22 8.08 -7.97 22.91
CA ARG A 22 9.12 -7.66 21.95
C ARG A 22 8.51 -6.69 20.95
N GLU A 23 8.68 -5.38 21.18
CA GLU A 23 8.28 -4.40 20.19
C GLU A 23 8.95 -4.79 18.88
N LYS A 24 8.14 -4.96 17.83
CA LYS A 24 8.67 -5.21 16.51
C LYS A 24 9.43 -3.96 16.12
N ASP A 25 10.75 -4.08 16.14
CA ASP A 25 11.64 -3.07 15.60
C ASP A 25 11.24 -2.82 14.14
N SER A 26 10.65 -1.64 13.92
CA SER A 26 10.15 -1.16 12.64
C SER A 26 10.97 0.01 12.13
N THR A 27 12.10 0.32 12.79
CA THR A 27 12.97 1.44 12.41
C THR A 27 13.55 1.32 11.01
N TRP A 28 13.61 0.09 10.48
CA TRP A 28 14.06 -0.20 9.11
C TRP A 28 12.96 -0.02 8.06
N ALA A 29 11.69 -0.01 8.45
CA ALA A 29 10.58 -0.07 7.51
C ALA A 29 10.24 1.33 6.98
N LEU A 30 10.00 1.41 5.68
CA LEU A 30 9.53 2.65 5.04
C LEU A 30 8.03 2.82 5.28
N ILE A 31 7.67 3.21 6.50
CA ILE A 31 6.28 3.42 6.95
C ILE A 31 6.23 4.62 7.91
N PRO A 32 5.07 5.29 8.07
CA PRO A 32 3.78 5.01 7.42
C PRO A 32 3.59 5.72 6.07
N PHE A 33 2.79 5.14 5.19
CA PHE A 33 2.22 5.81 4.03
C PHE A 33 0.79 6.24 4.35
N THR A 34 0.47 7.53 4.20
CA THR A 34 -0.87 8.07 4.44
C THR A 34 -1.54 8.42 3.12
N LYS A 35 -2.75 7.91 2.89
CA LYS A 35 -3.53 8.26 1.70
C LYS A 35 -4.13 9.65 1.86
N ILE A 36 -4.20 10.40 0.76
CA ILE A 36 -4.94 11.65 0.67
C ILE A 36 -6.21 11.36 -0.13
N ASP A 37 -7.32 11.12 0.56
CA ASP A 37 -8.54 10.63 -0.09
C ASP A 37 -9.14 11.67 -1.06
N SER A 38 -8.95 12.97 -0.78
CA SER A 38 -9.47 14.05 -1.62
C SER A 38 -8.85 14.14 -3.02
N VAL A 39 -7.70 13.49 -3.26
CA VAL A 39 -7.01 13.51 -4.57
C VAL A 39 -7.03 12.16 -5.28
N ASN A 40 -7.43 11.09 -4.62
CA ASN A 40 -7.45 9.76 -5.22
C ASN A 40 -8.83 9.47 -5.85
N PRO A 41 -8.87 8.77 -7.01
CA PRO A 41 -7.72 8.27 -7.78
C PRO A 41 -7.03 9.39 -8.57
N ILE A 42 -5.70 9.31 -8.69
CA ILE A 42 -4.90 10.29 -9.45
C ILE A 42 -4.87 10.01 -10.97
N LEU A 43 -5.40 8.87 -11.40
CA LEU A 43 -5.56 8.47 -12.80
C LEU A 43 -6.97 7.87 -12.96
N THR A 44 -7.63 8.20 -14.06
CA THR A 44 -8.93 7.65 -14.45
C THR A 44 -8.91 7.33 -15.94
N PRO A 45 -9.63 6.29 -16.41
CA PRO A 45 -9.76 6.01 -17.84
C PRO A 45 -10.25 7.22 -18.64
N GLY A 46 -9.86 7.29 -19.91
CA GLY A 46 -10.14 8.42 -20.80
C GLY A 46 -10.46 7.98 -22.22
N ASP A 47 -10.90 8.91 -23.07
CA ASP A 47 -11.29 8.63 -24.46
C ASP A 47 -10.20 9.03 -25.49
N GLN A 48 -8.98 9.23 -25.03
CA GLN A 48 -7.83 9.63 -25.83
C GLN A 48 -7.54 8.59 -26.93
N GLN A 49 -7.24 9.08 -28.12
CA GLN A 49 -7.05 8.23 -29.30
C GLN A 49 -5.59 8.17 -29.74
N PHE A 50 -5.17 6.98 -30.16
CA PHE A 50 -3.86 6.71 -30.75
C PHE A 50 -4.02 5.92 -32.05
N GLU A 51 -3.24 6.26 -33.08
CA GLU A 51 -3.18 5.50 -34.33
C GLU A 51 -2.33 4.24 -34.09
N CYS A 52 -2.97 3.11 -33.81
CA CYS A 52 -2.28 1.87 -33.49
C CYS A 52 -1.60 1.30 -34.74
N PRO A 53 -0.25 1.19 -34.80
CA PRO A 53 0.44 0.73 -36.00
C PRO A 53 0.22 -0.77 -36.29
N ILE A 54 -0.18 -1.54 -35.27
CA ILE A 54 -0.44 -2.98 -35.39
C ILE A 54 -1.84 -3.20 -36.00
N LEU A 55 -2.86 -2.52 -35.48
CA LEU A 55 -4.24 -2.64 -35.96
C LEU A 55 -4.54 -1.75 -37.17
N LYS A 56 -3.67 -0.77 -37.47
CA LYS A 56 -3.82 0.23 -38.55
C LYS A 56 -5.14 1.00 -38.47
N GLN A 57 -5.52 1.36 -37.24
CA GLN A 57 -6.71 2.15 -36.95
C GLN A 57 -6.52 2.97 -35.67
N LYS A 58 -7.38 3.98 -35.49
CA LYS A 58 -7.50 4.70 -34.21
C LYS A 58 -8.11 3.80 -33.14
N VAL A 59 -7.46 3.74 -31.99
CA VAL A 59 -7.95 3.06 -30.79
C VAL A 59 -8.03 4.04 -29.62
N LYS A 60 -9.02 3.85 -28.74
CA LYS A 60 -9.08 4.57 -27.47
C LYS A 60 -8.26 3.81 -26.42
N TRP A 61 -6.95 4.03 -26.45
CA TRP A 61 -5.95 3.15 -25.84
C TRP A 61 -6.00 3.06 -24.30
N GLU A 62 -6.74 3.97 -23.64
CA GLU A 62 -6.89 4.02 -22.18
C GLU A 62 -8.36 4.06 -21.71
N GLU A 63 -9.30 3.62 -22.57
CA GLU A 63 -10.75 3.76 -22.30
C GLU A 63 -11.30 2.82 -21.23
N LYS A 64 -10.62 1.70 -20.98
CA LYS A 64 -11.11 0.67 -20.08
C LYS A 64 -10.51 0.81 -18.70
N ASP A 65 -9.20 0.60 -18.58
CA ASP A 65 -8.49 0.57 -17.30
C ASP A 65 -7.15 1.32 -17.36
N VAL A 66 -6.82 2.07 -16.29
CA VAL A 66 -5.49 2.70 -16.08
C VAL A 66 -4.98 2.37 -14.69
N PHE A 67 -3.85 1.64 -14.59
CA PHE A 67 -3.38 1.08 -13.32
C PHE A 67 -1.90 0.66 -13.38
N ASN A 68 -1.40 0.07 -12.28
CA ASN A 68 -0.04 -0.48 -12.15
C ASN A 68 1.09 0.44 -12.66
N PRO A 69 1.21 1.68 -12.16
CA PRO A 69 2.23 2.61 -12.65
C PRO A 69 3.64 2.27 -12.16
N ALA A 70 4.62 2.58 -12.99
CA ALA A 70 5.98 2.86 -12.57
C ALA A 70 6.13 4.38 -12.32
N ALA A 71 6.94 4.77 -11.33
CA ALA A 71 7.23 6.16 -11.01
C ALA A 71 8.73 6.42 -11.10
N VAL A 72 9.12 7.50 -11.79
CA VAL A 72 10.51 7.97 -11.87
C VAL A 72 10.57 9.47 -11.67
N VAL A 73 11.68 9.96 -11.14
CA VAL A 73 11.98 11.39 -11.06
C VAL A 73 12.94 11.75 -12.17
N LYS A 74 12.63 12.79 -12.94
CA LYS A 74 13.54 13.40 -13.90
C LYS A 74 13.58 14.89 -13.63
N ASN A 75 14.77 15.39 -13.27
CA ASN A 75 14.98 16.75 -12.76
C ASN A 75 14.17 17.00 -11.48
N ASP A 76 13.19 17.91 -11.55
CA ASP A 76 12.31 18.35 -10.45
C ASP A 76 10.89 17.77 -10.56
N THR A 77 10.64 16.88 -11.53
CA THR A 77 9.30 16.41 -11.86
C THR A 77 9.18 14.89 -11.68
N VAL A 78 8.09 14.45 -11.04
CA VAL A 78 7.69 13.05 -10.95
C VAL A 78 6.91 12.67 -12.20
N PHE A 79 7.35 11.63 -12.90
CA PHE A 79 6.68 11.06 -14.06
C PHE A 79 6.11 9.69 -13.72
N LEU A 80 4.85 9.47 -14.09
CA LEU A 80 4.20 8.16 -14.02
C LEU A 80 4.15 7.54 -15.42
N LEU A 81 4.60 6.29 -15.52
CA LEU A 81 4.38 5.44 -16.67
C LEU A 81 3.34 4.39 -16.25
N TYR A 82 2.09 4.57 -16.66
CA TYR A 82 0.98 3.71 -16.27
C TYR A 82 0.64 2.70 -17.36
N ARG A 83 0.11 1.53 -16.94
CA ARG A 83 -0.52 0.58 -17.86
C ARG A 83 -1.90 1.12 -18.19
N ALA A 84 -2.22 1.14 -19.48
CA ALA A 84 -3.52 1.50 -20.01
C ALA A 84 -4.06 0.37 -20.88
N GLU A 85 -5.36 0.13 -20.79
CA GLU A 85 -6.07 -0.88 -21.56
C GLU A 85 -7.21 -0.24 -22.36
N ASP A 86 -7.30 -0.64 -23.63
CA ASP A 86 -8.52 -0.43 -24.43
C ASP A 86 -9.55 -1.51 -24.10
N THR A 87 -10.68 -1.55 -24.81
CA THR A 87 -11.73 -2.55 -24.57
C THR A 87 -11.33 -3.99 -24.91
N ILE A 88 -10.27 -4.21 -25.66
CA ILE A 88 -9.78 -5.54 -26.03
C ILE A 88 -8.75 -6.04 -24.99
N GLY A 89 -8.04 -5.11 -24.35
CA GLY A 89 -7.00 -5.34 -23.33
C GLY A 89 -7.50 -5.88 -22.01
#